data_AF-A0A6P0TL60-F1
#
_entry.id   AF-A0A6P0TL60-F1
#
_cell.length_a   1.000
_cell.length_b   1.000
_cell.length_c   1.000
_cell.angle_alpha   90.00
_cell.angle_beta   90.00
_cell.angle_gamma   90.00
#
_symmetry.space_group_name_H-M   'P 1'
#
loop_
_entity.id
_entity.type
_entity.pdbx_description
1 polymer ?
#
loop_
_entity_poly.entity_id
_entity_poly.type
_entity_poly.pdbx_seq_one_letter_code
_entity_poly.pdbx_strand_id
1 'polypeptide(L)'
;MLNISLPEQVRSFLEEQSEATGVGSVDEYLYQLVLQEQIRITQQHQIEALLIEGLDSGEPIGATEDWWDEKRSRLLTQLQSSGS
;
A
#
# COMPACT_ATOMS: atom_id res chain seq x y z
N MET A 1 -7.15 26.64 -5.46
CA MET A 1 -7.45 26.42 -6.88
C MET A 1 -6.15 26.14 -7.61
N LEU A 2 -6.06 24.98 -8.25
CA LEU A 2 -5.02 24.65 -9.21
C LEU A 2 -5.56 25.01 -10.60
N ASN A 3 -4.79 25.75 -11.41
CA ASN A 3 -5.20 26.05 -12.79
C ASN A 3 -4.27 25.31 -13.75
N ILE A 4 -4.85 24.41 -14.54
CA ILE A 4 -4.15 23.62 -15.54
C ILE A 4 -4.84 23.77 -16.89
N SER A 5 -4.05 24.09 -17.91
CA SER A 5 -4.55 24.11 -19.29
C SER A 5 -4.50 22.70 -19.85
N LEU A 6 -5.67 22.15 -20.15
CA LEU A 6 -5.82 20.82 -20.73
C LEU A 6 -6.36 20.94 -22.17
N PRO A 7 -5.87 20.11 -23.11
CA PRO A 7 -6.52 19.96 -24.41
C PRO A 7 -7.97 19.50 -24.23
N GLU A 8 -8.87 19.92 -25.12
CA GLU A 8 -10.31 19.60 -25.05
C GLU A 8 -10.56 18.10 -24.90
N GLN A 9 -9.82 17.28 -25.65
CA GLN A 9 -9.96 15.83 -25.59
C GLN A 9 -9.65 15.22 -24.22
N VAL A 10 -8.71 15.81 -23.49
CA VAL A 10 -8.39 15.38 -22.12
C VAL A 10 -9.48 15.83 -21.16
N ARG A 11 -10.03 17.04 -21.35
CA ARG A 11 -11.15 17.55 -20.56
C ARG A 11 -12.38 16.65 -20.70
N SER A 12 -12.80 16.33 -21.92
CA SER A 12 -13.98 15.48 -22.16
C SER A 12 -13.81 14.09 -21.55
N PHE A 13 -12.60 13.53 -21.63
CA PHE A 13 -12.29 12.26 -20.97
C PHE A 13 -12.46 12.35 -19.44
N LEU A 14 -11.93 13.38 -18.80
CA LEU A 14 -12.05 13.55 -17.35
C LEU A 14 -13.50 13.78 -16.90
N GLU A 15 -14.30 14.48 -17.72
CA GLU A 15 -15.74 14.66 -17.48
C GLU A 15 -16.47 13.31 -17.52
N GLU A 16 -16.25 12.50 -18.57
CA GLU A 16 -16.82 11.15 -18.68
C GLU A 16 -16.41 10.25 -17.49
N GLN A 17 -15.14 10.28 -17.10
CA GLN A 17 -14.66 9.51 -15.96
C GLN A 17 -15.26 9.97 -14.63
N SER A 18 -15.48 11.28 -14.45
CA SER A 18 -16.10 11.81 -13.25
C SER A 18 -17.53 11.26 -13.10
N GLU A 19 -18.32 11.30 -14.18
CA GLU A 19 -19.66 10.73 -14.20
C GLU A 19 -19.66 9.22 -13.96
N ALA A 20 -18.75 8.49 -14.63
CA ALA A 20 -18.65 7.04 -14.50
C ALA A 20 -18.24 6.55 -13.10
N THR A 21 -17.41 7.34 -12.40
CA THR A 21 -16.99 7.05 -11.02
C THR A 21 -17.97 7.59 -9.97
N GLY A 22 -19.04 8.27 -10.40
CA GLY A 22 -20.08 8.81 -9.54
C GLY A 22 -19.69 10.09 -8.81
N VAL A 23 -18.57 10.71 -9.19
CA VAL A 23 -18.12 12.01 -8.65
C VAL A 23 -18.54 13.12 -9.61
N GLY A 24 -19.29 14.10 -9.11
CA GLY A 24 -20.04 15.04 -9.96
C GLY A 24 -19.20 16.14 -10.62
N SER A 25 -17.86 16.08 -10.56
CA SER A 25 -16.98 17.08 -11.17
C SER A 25 -15.57 16.57 -11.46
N VAL A 26 -14.93 17.20 -12.46
CA VAL A 26 -13.53 16.96 -12.81
C VAL A 26 -12.58 17.27 -11.65
N ASP A 27 -12.83 18.34 -10.89
CA ASP A 27 -11.97 18.72 -9.77
C ASP A 27 -11.99 17.65 -8.66
N GLU A 28 -13.17 17.11 -8.37
CA GLU A 28 -13.32 16.02 -7.40
C GLU A 28 -12.68 14.72 -7.90
N TYR A 29 -12.87 14.40 -9.18
CA TYR A 29 -12.21 13.25 -9.80
C TYR A 29 -10.68 13.34 -9.73
N LEU A 30 -10.12 14.49 -10.11
CA LEU A 30 -8.67 14.73 -10.02
C LEU A 30 -8.18 14.66 -8.57
N TYR A 31 -8.94 15.18 -7.62
CA TYR A 31 -8.62 15.07 -6.19
C TYR A 31 -8.53 13.60 -5.74
N GLN A 32 -9.51 12.77 -6.13
CA GLN A 32 -9.48 11.33 -5.82
C GLN A 32 -8.28 10.63 -6.46
N LEU A 33 -7.93 10.96 -7.71
CA LEU A 33 -6.73 10.42 -8.36
C LEU A 33 -5.45 10.79 -7.61
N VAL A 34 -5.32 12.04 -7.15
CA VAL A 34 -4.16 12.48 -6.37
C VAL A 34 -4.10 11.77 -5.02
N LEU A 35 -5.23 11.56 -4.34
CA LEU A 35 -5.27 10.79 -3.10
C LEU A 35 -4.85 9.33 -3.33
N GLN A 36 -5.35 8.71 -4.39
CA GLN A 36 -4.98 7.34 -4.75
C GLN A 36 -3.48 7.22 -5.04
N GLU A 37 -2.93 8.17 -5.77
CA GLU A 37 -1.49 8.21 -6.07
C GLU A 37 -0.65 8.43 -4.81
N GLN A 38 -1.10 9.30 -3.90
CA GLN A 38 -0.44 9.51 -2.61
C GLN A 38 -0.40 8.22 -1.78
N ILE A 39 -1.51 7.48 -1.72
CA ILE A 39 -1.59 6.18 -1.04
C ILE A 39 -0.63 5.19 -1.70
N ARG A 40 -0.62 5.10 -3.03
CA ARG A 40 0.25 4.20 -3.80
C ARG A 40 1.73 4.46 -3.49
N ILE A 41 2.16 5.73 -3.50
CA ILE A 41 3.54 6.13 -3.18
C ILE A 41 3.88 5.76 -1.73
N THR A 42 2.99 6.03 -0.78
CA THR A 42 3.23 5.69 0.64
C THR A 42 3.34 4.18 0.85
N GLN A 43 2.50 3.38 0.21
CA GLN A 43 2.58 1.92 0.27
C GLN A 43 3.87 1.39 -0.36
N GLN A 44 4.27 1.95 -1.50
CA GLN A 44 5.53 1.61 -2.16
C GLN A 44 6.73 1.86 -1.24
N HIS A 45 6.82 3.05 -0.65
CA HIS A 45 7.90 3.38 0.30
C HIS A 45 7.91 2.45 1.52
N GLN A 46 6.73 2.05 2.02
CA GLN A 46 6.64 1.12 3.15
C GLN A 46 7.19 -0.27 2.78
N ILE A 47 6.85 -0.77 1.60
CA ILE A 47 7.37 -2.06 1.10
C ILE A 47 8.88 -1.97 0.91
N GLU A 48 9.39 -0.91 0.30
CA GLU A 48 10.82 -0.69 0.10
C GLU A 48 11.58 -0.65 1.43
N ALA A 49 11.04 0.03 2.45
CA ALA A 49 11.60 0.05 3.79
C ALA A 49 11.66 -1.35 4.43
N LEU A 50 10.58 -2.14 4.33
CA LEU A 50 10.54 -3.51 4.84
C LEU A 50 11.49 -4.45 4.11
N LEU A 51 11.70 -4.24 2.81
CA LEU A 51 12.68 -5.02 2.03
C LEU A 51 14.11 -4.71 2.48
N ILE A 52 14.43 -3.43 2.70
CA ILE A 52 15.74 -3.02 3.23
C ILE A 52 15.93 -3.61 4.64
N GLU A 53 14.94 -3.48 5.52
CA GLU A 53 14.98 -4.11 6.85
C GLU A 53 15.22 -5.62 6.77
N GLY A 54 14.57 -6.30 5.84
CA GLY A 54 14.77 -7.73 5.60
C GLY A 54 16.19 -8.06 5.12
N LEU A 55 16.77 -7.26 4.23
CA LEU A 55 18.15 -7.42 3.76
C LEU A 55 19.17 -7.16 4.87
N ASP A 56 18.86 -6.21 5.76
CA ASP A 56 19.71 -5.84 6.90
C ASP A 56 19.46 -6.72 8.14
N SER A 57 18.52 -7.67 8.08
CA SER A 57 18.10 -8.52 9.21
C SER A 57 19.12 -9.59 9.63
N GLY A 58 20.22 -9.71 8.89
CA GLY A 58 21.31 -10.65 9.15
C GLY A 58 21.33 -11.83 8.18
N GLU A 59 21.98 -12.92 8.58
CA GLU A 59 22.14 -14.09 7.71
C GLU A 59 20.80 -14.79 7.48
N PRO A 60 20.43 -15.07 6.21
CA PRO A 60 19.21 -15.78 5.90
C PRO A 60 19.28 -17.22 6.45
N ILE A 61 18.17 -17.66 7.04
CA ILE A 61 18.00 -19.02 7.54
C ILE A 61 17.05 -19.80 6.65
N GLY A 62 17.27 -21.12 6.54
CA GLY A 62 16.38 -21.99 5.80
C GLY A 62 15.01 -22.09 6.47
N ALA A 63 13.94 -21.76 5.75
CA ALA A 63 12.57 -21.91 6.21
C ALA A 63 12.06 -23.36 6.00
N THR A 64 12.67 -24.31 6.70
CA THR A 64 12.31 -25.74 6.64
C THR A 64 11.04 -26.04 7.46
N GLU A 65 10.44 -27.23 7.25
CA GLU A 65 9.27 -27.67 8.03
C GLU A 65 9.57 -27.71 9.54
N ASP A 66 10.68 -28.34 9.94
CA ASP A 66 11.11 -28.40 11.35
C ASP A 66 11.26 -26.99 11.97
N TRP A 67 11.81 -26.04 11.21
CA TRP A 67 11.98 -24.66 11.65
C TRP A 67 10.62 -23.97 11.90
N TRP A 68 9.63 -24.22 11.03
CA TRP A 68 8.28 -23.69 11.20
C TRP A 68 7.57 -24.29 12.41
N ASP A 69 7.73 -25.59 12.65
CA ASP A 69 7.14 -26.29 13.80
C ASP A 69 7.73 -25.78 15.12
N GLU A 70 9.05 -25.63 15.19
CA GLU A 70 9.73 -25.05 16.35
C GLU A 70 9.27 -23.60 16.61
N LYS A 71 9.25 -22.78 15.56
CA LYS A 71 8.80 -21.38 15.65
C LYS A 71 7.36 -21.28 16.17
N ARG A 72 6.45 -22.12 15.68
CA ARG A 72 5.06 -22.17 16.14
C ARG A 72 4.96 -22.56 17.61
N SER A 73 5.65 -23.62 18.00
CA SER A 73 5.69 -24.08 19.40
C SER A 73 6.13 -22.97 20.35
N ARG A 74 7.23 -22.28 20.02
CA ARG A 74 7.76 -21.16 20.80
C ARG A 74 6.74 -20.02 20.97
N LEU A 75 6.05 -19.64 19.89
CA LEU A 75 5.05 -18.57 19.94
C LEU A 75 3.84 -18.95 20.82
N LEU A 76 3.39 -20.21 20.76
CA LEU A 76 2.29 -20.71 21.61
C LEU A 76 2.69 -20.70 23.09
N THR A 77 3.92 -21.12 23.42
CA THR A 77 4.43 -21.05 24.80
C THR A 77 4.53 -19.60 25.29
N GLN A 78 5.02 -18.68 24.46
CA GLN A 78 5.08 -17.26 24.82
C GLN A 78 3.70 -16.68 25.13
N LEU A 79 2.70 -16.96 24.29
CA LEU A 79 1.34 -16.49 24.49
C LEU A 79 0.72 -17.00 25.80
N GLN A 80 1.00 -18.25 26.18
CA GLN A 80 0.54 -18.84 27.44
C GLN A 80 1.24 -18.20 28.65
N SER A 81 2.53 -17.87 28.54
CA SER A 81 3.29 -17.22 29.61
C SER A 81 2.98 -15.73 29.80
N SER A 82 2.54 -15.02 28.76
CA SER A 82 2.14 -13.61 28.85
C SER A 82 0.71 -13.40 29.35
N GLY A 83 -0.07 -14.48 29.48
CA GLY A 83 -1.45 -14.47 30.00
C GLY A 83 -1.60 -14.89 31.46
N SER A 84 -0.50 -15.12 32.18
CA SER A 84 -0.45 -15.41 33.64
C SER A 84 0.33 -14.32 34.36
#